data_AF-A0A645GCR6-F1
#
_entry.id   AF-A0A645GCR6-F1
#
_cell.length_a   1.000
_cell.length_b   1.000
_cell.length_c   1.000
_cell.angle_alpha   90.00
_cell.angle_beta   90.00
_cell.angle_gamma   90.00
#
_symmetry.space_group_name_H-M   'P 1'
#
loop_
_entity.id
_entity.type
_entity.pdbx_description
1 polymer ?
#
loop_
_entity_poly.entity_id
_entity_poly.type
_entity_poly.pdbx_seq_one_letter_code
_entity_poly.pdbx_strand_id
1 'polypeptide(L)'
;MNRVPTTEVRLIRRIVRDERFRALSPERTLTQWPSVRRGEDKHIFKYQEECDVMFNSSLLYEMNALRTFAESALKMVQPGSTHYATQLRLMRLLSFFAPLDLSQLPFNSILREFIGGNIFPPSSHDANIELHKRMTAENISCPINKK
;
A
#
# COMPACT_ATOMS: atom_id res chain seq x y z
N MET A 1 17.79 1.24 -19.80
CA MET A 1 16.37 1.00 -19.43
C MET A 1 16.35 0.47 -17.99
N ASN A 2 15.92 1.26 -17.01
CA ASN A 2 15.93 0.83 -15.61
C ASN A 2 14.67 -0.01 -15.34
N ARG A 3 14.84 -1.33 -15.12
CA ARG A 3 13.73 -2.23 -14.79
C ARG A 3 13.29 -2.00 -13.34
N VAL A 4 12.01 -1.69 -13.15
CA VAL A 4 11.41 -1.63 -11.82
C VAL A 4 11.12 -3.06 -11.36
N PRO A 5 11.66 -3.53 -10.23
CA PRO A 5 11.38 -4.89 -9.77
C PRO A 5 9.91 -5.05 -9.38
N THR A 6 9.26 -6.11 -9.84
CA THR A 6 7.85 -6.41 -9.53
C THR A 6 7.61 -6.56 -8.02
N THR A 7 8.60 -7.03 -7.27
CA THR A 7 8.57 -7.11 -5.81
C THR A 7 8.37 -5.74 -5.14
N GLU A 8 8.97 -4.69 -5.68
CA GLU A 8 8.85 -3.33 -5.14
C GLU A 8 7.46 -2.75 -5.38
N VAL A 9 6.94 -2.93 -6.60
CA VAL A 9 5.57 -2.52 -6.94
C VAL A 9 4.55 -3.21 -6.04
N ARG A 10 4.73 -4.53 -5.81
CA ARG A 10 3.86 -5.32 -4.92
C ARG A 10 3.95 -4.87 -3.46
N LEU A 11 5.15 -4.54 -2.98
CA LEU A 11 5.33 -4.01 -1.63
C LEU A 11 4.64 -2.65 -1.47
N ILE A 12 4.80 -1.74 -2.43
CA ILE A 12 4.15 -0.42 -2.40
C ILE A 12 2.63 -0.55 -2.42
N ARG A 13 2.08 -1.36 -3.32
CA ARG A 13 0.64 -1.67 -3.35
C ARG A 13 0.16 -2.18 -1.99
N ARG A 14 0.93 -3.08 -1.37
CA ARG A 14 0.62 -3.64 -0.05
C ARG A 14 0.67 -2.60 1.06
N ILE A 15 1.67 -1.72 1.08
CA ILE A 15 1.77 -0.63 2.06
C ILE A 15 0.55 0.28 1.95
N VAL A 16 0.18 0.72 0.74
CA VAL A 16 -0.99 1.58 0.52
C VAL A 16 -2.28 0.89 0.98
N ARG A 17 -2.48 -0.37 0.60
CA ARG A 17 -3.67 -1.13 1.01
C ARG A 17 -3.75 -1.33 2.53
N ASP A 18 -2.66 -1.80 3.13
CA ASP A 18 -2.65 -2.20 4.54
C ASP A 18 -2.82 -0.96 5.45
N GLU A 19 -2.23 0.19 5.09
CA GLU A 19 -2.44 1.46 5.79
C GLU A 19 -3.89 1.97 5.60
N ARG A 20 -4.37 2.04 4.36
CA ARG A 20 -5.66 2.68 4.08
C ARG A 20 -6.88 1.88 4.50
N PHE A 21 -6.82 0.54 4.46
CA PHE A 21 -7.98 -0.32 4.69
C PHE A 21 -7.83 -1.24 5.88
N ARG A 22 -6.61 -1.61 6.28
CA ARG A 22 -6.42 -2.57 7.38
C ARG A 22 -5.96 -1.92 8.69
N ALA A 23 -5.82 -0.59 8.71
CA ALA A 23 -5.27 0.16 9.86
C ALA A 23 -3.92 -0.41 10.34
N LEU A 24 -3.11 -0.94 9.43
CA LEU A 24 -1.77 -1.43 9.72
C LEU A 24 -0.76 -0.33 9.43
N SER A 25 0.15 -0.08 10.38
CA SER A 25 1.26 0.85 10.13
C SER A 25 2.17 0.33 9.02
N PRO A 26 2.78 1.22 8.21
CA PRO A 26 3.73 0.83 7.17
C PRO A 26 4.91 0.00 7.71
N GLU A 27 5.35 0.26 8.94
CA GLU A 27 6.38 -0.52 9.63
C GLU A 27 5.96 -1.97 9.90
N ARG A 28 4.69 -2.19 10.30
CA ARG A 28 4.14 -3.55 10.45
C ARG A 28 4.16 -4.29 9.12
N THR A 29 3.76 -3.62 8.03
CA THR A 29 3.78 -4.20 6.68
C THR A 29 5.20 -4.56 6.24
N LEU A 30 6.16 -3.66 6.46
CA LEU A 30 7.59 -3.89 6.15
C LEU A 30 8.17 -5.05 6.98
N THR A 31 7.79 -5.17 8.25
CA THR A 31 8.19 -6.28 9.12
C THR A 31 7.67 -7.63 8.61
N GLN A 32 6.44 -7.68 8.12
CA GLN A 32 5.82 -8.91 7.62
C GLN A 32 6.31 -9.33 6.24
N TRP A 33 6.78 -8.37 5.43
CA TRP A 33 7.10 -8.58 4.01
C TRP A 33 8.07 -9.76 3.74
N PRO A 34 9.18 -9.95 4.48
CA PRO A 34 10.05 -11.09 4.27
C PRO A 34 9.35 -12.45 4.48
N SER A 35 8.42 -12.52 5.45
CA SER A 35 7.65 -13.74 5.71
C SER A 35 6.70 -14.06 4.56
N VAL A 36 6.02 -13.03 4.03
CA VAL A 36 5.15 -13.16 2.86
C VAL A 36 5.95 -13.68 1.66
N ARG A 37 7.11 -13.08 1.37
CA ARG A 37 7.98 -13.50 0.26
C ARG A 37 8.41 -14.96 0.38
N ARG A 38 8.86 -15.39 1.56
CA ARG A 38 9.19 -16.81 1.80
C ARG A 38 7.99 -17.74 1.59
N GLY A 39 6.81 -17.31 2.02
CA GLY A 39 5.57 -18.06 1.84
C GLY A 39 5.23 -18.23 0.35
N GLU A 40 5.39 -17.16 -0.44
CA GLU A 40 5.20 -17.18 -1.89
C GLU A 40 6.22 -18.09 -2.60
N ASP A 41 7.51 -17.98 -2.24
CA ASP A 41 8.57 -18.80 -2.86
C ASP A 41 8.34 -20.30 -2.58
N LYS A 42 7.91 -20.64 -1.36
CA LYS A 42 7.70 -22.03 -0.95
C LYS A 42 6.42 -22.66 -1.51
N HIS A 43 5.33 -21.87 -1.62
CA HIS A 43 3.99 -22.43 -1.89
C HIS A 43 3.30 -21.89 -3.15
N ILE A 44 3.80 -20.81 -3.76
CA ILE A 44 3.16 -20.18 -4.92
C ILE A 44 4.05 -20.27 -6.14
N PHE A 45 5.21 -19.60 -6.14
CA PHE A 45 6.07 -19.54 -7.34
C PHE A 45 6.62 -20.90 -7.76
N LYS A 46 6.78 -21.82 -6.81
CA LYS A 46 7.21 -23.19 -7.11
C LYS A 46 6.25 -23.93 -8.05
N TYR A 47 4.95 -23.68 -7.94
CA TYR A 47 3.90 -24.43 -8.65
C TYR A 47 3.26 -23.62 -9.78
N GLN A 48 3.81 -22.45 -10.12
CA GLN A 48 3.19 -21.53 -11.09
C GLN A 48 3.11 -22.13 -12.51
N GLU A 49 4.06 -23.00 -12.88
CA GLU A 49 4.10 -23.66 -14.20
C GLU A 49 3.12 -24.83 -14.32
N GLU A 50 2.54 -25.28 -13.20
CA GLU A 50 1.54 -26.36 -13.15
C GLU A 50 0.11 -25.80 -13.22
N CYS A 51 -0.05 -24.48 -13.26
CA CYS A 51 -1.37 -23.83 -13.28
C CYS A 51 -2.00 -23.87 -14.68
N ASP A 52 -3.26 -24.27 -14.75
CA ASP A 52 -4.04 -24.23 -16.00
C ASP A 52 -4.22 -22.80 -16.53
N VAL A 53 -4.29 -21.83 -15.62
CA VAL A 53 -4.51 -20.40 -15.94
C VAL A 53 -3.66 -19.53 -15.03
N MET A 54 -2.99 -18.52 -15.61
CA MET A 54 -2.26 -17.48 -14.89
C MET A 54 -2.85 -16.10 -15.19
N PHE A 55 -3.02 -15.28 -14.15
CA PHE A 55 -3.50 -13.90 -14.29
C PHE A 55 -2.52 -12.90 -13.69
N ASN A 56 -2.17 -11.86 -14.45
CA ASN A 56 -1.31 -10.77 -14.00
C ASN A 56 -2.11 -9.46 -13.91
N SER A 57 -2.23 -8.94 -12.69
CA SER A 57 -2.91 -7.68 -12.38
C SER A 57 -2.01 -6.44 -12.41
N SER A 58 -0.80 -6.53 -12.97
CA SER A 58 0.11 -5.39 -13.11
C SER A 58 -0.42 -4.36 -14.10
N LEU A 59 -0.32 -3.07 -13.77
CA LEU A 59 -0.74 -1.96 -14.63
C LEU A 59 0.41 -0.97 -14.84
N LEU A 60 0.52 -0.42 -16.04
CA LEU A 60 1.63 0.48 -16.40
C LEU A 60 1.65 1.77 -15.57
N TYR A 61 0.47 2.32 -15.28
CA TYR A 61 0.28 3.59 -14.55
C TYR A 61 0.16 3.40 -13.04
N GLU A 62 0.36 2.18 -12.52
CA GLU A 62 0.12 1.86 -11.13
C GLU A 62 0.97 2.69 -10.16
N MET A 63 2.27 2.80 -10.45
CA MET A 63 3.19 3.54 -9.58
C MET A 63 2.84 5.02 -9.52
N ASN A 64 2.38 5.59 -10.64
CA ASN A 64 1.90 6.98 -10.72
C ASN A 64 0.62 7.17 -9.88
N ALA A 65 -0.32 6.24 -9.97
CA ALA A 65 -1.58 6.27 -9.22
C ALA A 65 -1.39 6.06 -7.70
N LEU A 66 -0.45 5.19 -7.32
CA LEU A 66 -0.17 4.87 -5.92
C LEU A 66 0.75 5.89 -5.25
N ARG A 67 1.51 6.69 -6.02
CA ARG A 67 2.58 7.54 -5.51
C ARG A 67 2.17 8.38 -4.31
N THR A 68 1.14 9.19 -4.45
CA THR A 68 0.71 10.14 -3.40
C THR A 68 0.37 9.41 -2.10
N PHE A 69 -0.33 8.27 -2.20
CA PHE A 69 -0.69 7.46 -1.04
C PHE A 69 0.52 6.76 -0.42
N ALA A 70 1.40 6.23 -1.26
CA ALA A 70 2.61 5.55 -0.82
C ALA A 70 3.58 6.51 -0.13
N GLU A 71 3.78 7.72 -0.65
CA GLU A 71 4.60 8.75 -0.01
C GLU A 71 4.04 9.15 1.35
N SER A 72 2.70 9.33 1.46
CA SER A 72 2.05 9.63 2.73
C SER A 72 2.29 8.54 3.77
N ALA A 73 2.07 7.28 3.40
CA ALA A 73 2.31 6.14 4.27
C ALA A 73 3.80 6.02 4.66
N LEU A 74 4.71 6.09 3.69
CA LEU A 74 6.14 5.96 3.94
C LEU A 74 6.71 7.06 4.82
N LYS A 75 6.15 8.27 4.82
CA LYS A 75 6.55 9.35 5.75
C LYS A 75 6.23 9.03 7.22
N MET A 76 5.36 8.05 7.50
CA MET A 76 5.08 7.61 8.87
C MET A 76 6.25 6.83 9.48
N VAL A 77 7.11 6.22 8.66
CA VAL A 77 8.30 5.49 9.13
C VAL A 77 9.40 6.49 9.47
N GLN A 78 9.70 6.62 10.76
CA GLN A 78 10.63 7.63 11.27
C GLN A 78 12.11 7.21 11.13
N PRO A 79 13.07 8.17 11.15
CA PRO A 79 14.51 7.88 11.06
C PRO A 79 15.07 6.87 12.06
N GLY A 80 14.44 6.73 13.24
CA GLY A 80 14.85 5.74 14.25
C GLY A 80 14.37 4.31 13.99
N SER A 81 13.58 4.09 12.93
CA SER A 81 13.04 2.77 12.59
C SER A 81 14.10 1.85 11.98
N THR A 82 14.05 0.56 12.30
CA THR A 82 14.85 -0.47 11.62
C THR A 82 14.54 -0.56 10.12
N HIS A 83 13.38 -0.05 9.71
CA HIS A 83 12.93 -0.05 8.31
C HIS A 83 13.24 1.25 7.56
N TYR A 84 13.91 2.22 8.19
CA TYR A 84 14.14 3.53 7.59
C TYR A 84 14.95 3.47 6.27
N ALA A 85 15.95 2.59 6.18
CA ALA A 85 16.69 2.38 4.94
C ALA A 85 15.79 1.89 3.79
N THR A 86 14.86 0.98 4.08
CA THR A 86 13.86 0.51 3.10
C THR A 86 12.92 1.63 2.72
N GLN A 87 12.49 2.44 3.68
CA GLN A 87 11.66 3.61 3.41
C GLN A 87 12.34 4.58 2.43
N LEU A 88 13.60 4.95 2.67
CA LEU A 88 14.35 5.86 1.80
C LEU A 88 14.51 5.30 0.38
N ARG A 89 14.75 3.98 0.28
CA ARG A 89 14.86 3.27 -0.99
C ARG A 89 13.54 3.31 -1.77
N LEU A 90 12.41 3.08 -1.10
CA LEU A 90 11.07 3.16 -1.70
C LEU A 90 10.68 4.58 -2.10
N MET A 91 10.99 5.58 -1.25
CA MET A 91 10.79 7.00 -1.58
C MET A 91 11.60 7.41 -2.83
N ARG A 92 12.85 6.94 -2.93
CA ARG A 92 13.68 7.17 -4.13
C ARG A 92 13.08 6.51 -5.36
N LEU A 93 12.58 5.28 -5.25
CA LEU A 93 11.88 4.62 -6.35
C LEU A 93 10.65 5.43 -6.80
N LEU A 94 9.83 5.91 -5.86
CA LEU A 94 8.65 6.72 -6.17
C LEU A 94 8.98 8.04 -6.85
N SER A 95 10.15 8.63 -6.57
CA SER A 95 10.56 9.90 -7.15
C SER A 95 10.68 9.88 -8.69
N PHE A 96 10.80 8.70 -9.30
CA PHE A 96 10.87 8.53 -10.76
C PHE A 96 9.50 8.59 -11.46
N PHE A 97 8.37 8.62 -10.73
CA PHE A 97 7.03 8.55 -11.32
C PHE A 97 6.26 9.84 -11.06
N ALA A 98 5.68 10.50 -12.05
CA ALA A 98 4.79 11.64 -11.81
C ALA A 98 3.49 11.19 -11.10
N PRO A 99 2.94 11.94 -10.14
CA PRO A 99 1.62 11.64 -9.58
C PRO A 99 0.56 11.65 -10.68
N LEU A 100 -0.36 10.68 -10.65
CA LEU A 100 -1.48 10.60 -11.59
C LEU A 100 -2.72 11.31 -11.02
N ASP A 101 -3.44 12.05 -11.86
CA ASP A 101 -4.79 12.51 -11.51
C ASP A 101 -5.76 11.32 -11.49
N LEU A 102 -6.39 11.08 -10.34
CA LEU A 102 -7.30 9.96 -10.13
C LEU A 102 -8.61 10.10 -10.92
N SER A 103 -8.94 11.28 -11.44
CA SER A 103 -10.08 11.46 -12.35
C SER A 103 -9.88 10.69 -13.67
N GLN A 104 -8.63 10.50 -14.08
CA GLN A 104 -8.25 9.83 -15.33
C GLN A 104 -8.25 8.31 -15.21
N LEU A 105 -8.35 7.78 -13.99
CA LEU A 105 -8.39 6.33 -13.78
C LEU A 105 -9.75 5.76 -14.18
N PRO A 106 -9.79 4.69 -14.98
CA PRO A 106 -11.03 3.99 -15.27
C PRO A 106 -11.76 3.59 -13.98
N PHE A 107 -13.09 3.75 -13.95
CA PHE A 107 -13.91 3.39 -12.79
C PHE A 107 -13.89 1.88 -12.49
N ASN A 108 -13.60 1.07 -13.52
CA ASN A 108 -13.46 -0.39 -13.44
C ASN A 108 -12.00 -0.85 -13.28
N SER A 109 -11.05 0.07 -13.03
CA SER A 109 -9.65 -0.31 -12.79
C SER A 109 -9.53 -1.05 -11.46
N ILE A 110 -8.77 -2.15 -11.43
CA ILE A 110 -8.48 -2.90 -10.20
C ILE A 110 -7.80 -2.03 -9.13
N LEU A 111 -7.10 -0.94 -9.52
CA LEU A 111 -6.51 -0.02 -8.54
C LEU A 111 -7.54 0.68 -7.67
N ARG A 112 -8.79 0.79 -8.13
CA ARG A 112 -9.88 1.40 -7.36
C ARG A 112 -10.21 0.62 -6.08
N GLU A 113 -9.79 -0.64 -5.96
CA GLU A 113 -9.81 -1.40 -4.70
C GLU A 113 -8.85 -0.80 -3.66
N PHE A 114 -7.68 -0.30 -4.09
CA PHE A 114 -6.62 0.18 -3.20
C PHE A 114 -6.63 1.69 -2.97
N ILE A 115 -7.35 2.45 -3.80
CA ILE A 115 -7.34 3.92 -3.70
C ILE A 115 -8.73 4.55 -3.57
N GLY A 116 -9.79 3.75 -3.72
CA GLY A 116 -11.19 4.20 -3.71
C GLY A 116 -11.69 4.66 -5.08
N GLY A 117 -12.98 5.04 -5.13
CA GLY A 117 -13.66 5.46 -6.36
C GLY A 117 -14.06 4.30 -7.29
N ASN A 118 -14.26 3.11 -6.73
CA ASN A 118 -14.87 1.99 -7.47
C ASN A 118 -16.40 2.16 -7.51
N ILE A 119 -17.05 1.35 -8.35
CA ILE A 119 -18.50 1.34 -8.56
C ILE A 119 -19.29 0.54 -7.51
N PHE A 120 -18.61 -0.11 -6.58
CA PHE A 120 -19.26 -0.91 -5.54
C PHE A 120 -19.60 -0.02 -4.33
N PRO A 121 -20.76 -0.22 -3.69
CA PRO A 121 -21.11 0.53 -2.50
C PRO A 121 -20.10 0.27 -1.39
N PRO A 122 -19.82 1.27 -0.52
CA PRO A 122 -18.90 1.09 0.60
C PRO A 122 -19.37 -0.08 1.45
N SER A 123 -18.47 -1.05 1.62
CA SER A 123 -18.72 -2.21 2.47
C SER A 123 -18.74 -1.79 3.94
N SER A 124 -19.29 -2.61 4.83
CA SER A 124 -19.25 -2.36 6.28
C SER A 124 -17.82 -2.17 6.82
N HIS A 125 -16.82 -2.71 6.12
CA HIS A 125 -15.41 -2.49 6.39
C HIS A 125 -14.97 -1.05 6.08
N ASP A 126 -15.41 -0.48 4.97
CA ASP A 126 -15.09 0.89 4.53
C ASP A 126 -15.65 1.93 5.50
N ALA A 127 -16.86 1.70 6.03
CA ALA A 127 -17.47 2.56 7.06
C ALA A 127 -16.66 2.55 8.38
N ASN A 128 -16.15 1.40 8.79
CA ASN A 128 -15.33 1.26 10.00
C ASN A 128 -13.94 1.92 9.84
N ILE A 129 -13.36 1.86 8.65
CA ILE A 129 -12.11 2.56 8.31
C ILE A 129 -12.30 4.08 8.41
N GLU A 130 -13.42 4.59 7.89
CA GLU A 130 -13.70 6.03 7.93
C GLU A 130 -13.94 6.52 9.35
N LEU A 131 -14.62 5.73 10.19
CA LEU A 131 -14.77 6.02 11.62
C LEU A 131 -13.42 6.08 12.34
N HIS A 132 -12.53 5.10 12.10
CA HIS A 132 -11.20 5.09 12.72
C HIS A 132 -10.35 6.28 12.29
N LYS A 133 -10.40 6.67 11.00
CA LYS A 133 -9.70 7.85 10.47
C LYS A 133 -10.18 9.15 11.11
N ARG A 134 -11.49 9.31 11.32
CA ARG A 134 -12.07 10.45 12.06
C ARG A 134 -11.56 10.49 13.50
N MET A 135 -11.55 9.34 14.19
CA MET A 135 -11.04 9.23 15.56
C MET A 135 -9.54 9.54 15.68
N THR A 136 -8.73 9.20 14.68
CA THR A 136 -7.29 9.56 14.66
C THR A 136 -7.03 11.02 14.29
N ALA A 137 -7.88 11.63 13.46
CA ALA A 137 -7.77 13.04 13.07
C ALA A 137 -8.23 13.99 14.18
N GLU A 138 -9.15 13.57 15.03
CA GLU A 138 -9.66 14.34 16.18
C GLU A 138 -8.74 14.28 17.42
N ASN A 139 -7.74 13.39 17.45
CA ASN A 139 -6.80 13.27 18.58
C ASN A 139 -5.55 14.16 18.45
N ILE A 140 -5.75 15.45 18.18
CA ILE A 140 -4.84 16.48 18.69
C ILE A 140 -5.44 16.96 20.01
N SER A 141 -4.70 16.73 21.10
CA SER A 141 -5.03 17.03 22.51
C SER A 141 -5.99 16.04 23.21
N CYS A 142 -5.46 14.87 23.58
CA CYS A 142 -5.95 14.18 24.77
C CYS A 142 -5.20 14.77 26.00
N PRO A 143 -5.85 15.50 26.91
CA PRO A 143 -5.19 16.01 28.11
C PRO A 143 -4.88 14.84 29.04
N ILE A 144 -3.58 14.58 29.21
CA ILE A 144 -3.08 13.63 30.20
C ILE A 144 -3.58 14.09 31.58
N ASN A 145 -4.37 13.20 32.18
CA ASN A 145 -5.00 13.25 33.48
C ASN A 145 -4.06 13.78 34.59
N LYS A 146 -4.39 14.93 35.21
CA LYS A 146 -3.89 15.29 36.55
C LYS A 146 -4.89 14.75 37.58
N LYS A 147 -4.51 13.66 38.24
CA LYS A 147 -4.89 13.36 39.62
C LYS A 147 -3.62 12.99 40.38
#